data_AF-A0A244ETQ6-F1
#
_entry.id   AF-A0A244ETQ6-F1
#
_cell.length_a   1.000
_cell.length_b   1.000
_cell.length_c   1.000
_cell.angle_alpha   90.00
_cell.angle_beta   90.00
_cell.angle_gamma   90.00
#
_symmetry.space_group_name_H-M   'P 1'
#
loop_
_entity.id
_entity.type
_entity.pdbx_description
1 polymer ?
#
loop_
_entity_poly.entity_id
_entity_poly.type
_entity_poly.pdbx_seq_one_letter_code
_entity_poly.pdbx_strand_id
1 'polypeptide(L)'
;MNTDILDALKKLWELQQLGPEGLWKEPAFDKLRKACAAKYQQGKVTFGLTFALDHALKSLGVACLSPSSRQSSSFDPTLASSMLEAAFTQKTIRRRYLCPLDLAEQIPPMTFGNARVAVLTAAELDVLFDRSRLARYYPNQDLNFDGFSQFHWLIVEEGIAFADPLNRILIKSSMPHALIAQP
;
A
#
# COMPACT_ATOMS: atom_id res chain seq x y z
N MET A 1 -9.97 9.66 -19.60
CA MET A 1 -10.24 8.89 -18.36
C MET A 1 -10.94 7.61 -18.75
N ASN A 2 -10.47 6.46 -18.27
CA ASN A 2 -11.12 5.18 -18.55
C ASN A 2 -12.30 5.04 -17.57
N THR A 3 -13.52 5.29 -18.07
CA THR A 3 -14.76 5.37 -17.28
C THR A 3 -15.04 4.07 -16.53
N ASP A 4 -14.68 2.93 -17.11
CA ASP A 4 -15.03 1.61 -16.60
C ASP A 4 -14.34 1.28 -15.27
N ILE A 5 -13.08 1.71 -15.08
CA ILE A 5 -12.36 1.52 -13.82
C ILE A 5 -12.96 2.40 -12.73
N LEU A 6 -13.25 3.66 -13.04
CA LEU A 6 -13.85 4.61 -12.10
C LEU A 6 -15.25 4.17 -11.69
N ASP A 7 -16.07 3.70 -12.64
CA ASP A 7 -17.43 3.24 -12.38
C ASP A 7 -17.44 1.97 -11.52
N ALA A 8 -16.50 1.04 -11.76
CA ALA A 8 -16.34 -0.14 -10.91
C ALA A 8 -15.89 0.24 -9.48
N LEU A 9 -14.97 1.20 -9.34
CA LEU A 9 -14.55 1.71 -8.03
C LEU A 9 -15.69 2.41 -7.28
N LYS A 10 -16.45 3.29 -7.96
CA LYS A 10 -17.61 3.96 -7.35
C LYS A 10 -18.60 2.95 -6.77
N LYS A 11 -18.92 1.90 -7.54
CA LYS A 11 -19.78 0.80 -7.07
C LYS A 11 -19.21 0.08 -5.85
N LEU A 12 -17.89 -0.16 -5.80
CA LEU A 12 -17.25 -0.74 -4.62
C LEU A 12 -17.28 0.19 -3.40
N TRP A 13 -17.21 1.51 -3.61
CA TRP A 13 -17.28 2.53 -2.56
C TRP A 13 -18.70 2.74 -2.00
N GLU A 14 -19.72 2.52 -2.84
CA GLU A 14 -21.13 2.54 -2.41
C GLU A 14 -21.47 1.34 -1.52
N LEU A 15 -20.73 0.22 -1.62
CA LEU A 15 -20.90 -0.92 -0.73
C LEU A 15 -20.43 -0.55 0.68
N GLN A 16 -21.35 -0.62 1.63
CA GLN A 16 -21.01 -0.45 3.05
C GLN A 16 -20.50 -1.76 3.68
N GLN A 17 -20.95 -2.91 3.17
CA GLN A 17 -20.58 -4.23 3.67
C GLN A 17 -20.41 -5.20 2.51
N LEU A 18 -19.47 -6.13 2.65
CA LEU A 18 -19.33 -7.24 1.73
C LEU A 18 -20.36 -8.33 2.02
N GLY A 19 -20.80 -9.02 0.97
CA GLY A 19 -21.57 -10.25 1.12
C GLY A 19 -20.76 -11.37 1.82
N PRO A 20 -21.43 -12.45 2.24
CA PRO A 20 -20.80 -13.56 2.97
C PRO A 20 -19.68 -14.24 2.17
N GLU A 21 -19.73 -14.14 0.84
CA GLU A 21 -18.76 -14.70 -0.10
C GLU A 21 -17.48 -13.85 -0.28
N GLY A 22 -17.42 -12.66 0.34
CA GLY A 22 -16.27 -11.77 0.33
C GLY A 22 -16.04 -11.00 -0.97
N LEU A 23 -15.00 -10.17 -0.99
CA LEU A 23 -14.69 -9.24 -2.09
C LEU A 23 -14.52 -9.95 -3.44
N TRP A 24 -13.92 -11.14 -3.45
CA TRP A 24 -13.51 -11.80 -4.70
C TRP A 24 -14.68 -12.33 -5.53
N LYS A 25 -15.86 -12.48 -4.91
CA LYS A 25 -17.11 -12.88 -5.56
C LYS A 25 -18.00 -11.69 -5.89
N GLU A 26 -17.64 -10.48 -5.46
CA GLU A 26 -18.40 -9.26 -5.69
C GLU A 26 -18.38 -8.88 -7.19
N PRO A 27 -19.54 -8.70 -7.86
CA PRO A 27 -19.59 -8.33 -9.27
C PRO A 27 -18.86 -7.02 -9.60
N ALA A 28 -18.86 -6.05 -8.69
CA ALA A 28 -18.13 -4.80 -8.87
C ALA A 28 -16.60 -5.02 -8.88
N PHE A 29 -16.11 -5.96 -8.07
CA PHE A 29 -14.69 -6.32 -8.05
C PHE A 29 -14.28 -7.11 -9.31
N ASP A 30 -15.13 -8.01 -9.82
CA ASP A 30 -14.88 -8.70 -11.09
C ASP A 30 -14.84 -7.73 -12.27
N LYS A 31 -15.72 -6.73 -12.31
CA LYS A 31 -15.69 -5.64 -13.31
C LYS A 31 -14.39 -4.85 -13.24
N LEU A 32 -13.94 -4.50 -12.03
CA LEU A 32 -12.66 -3.81 -11.83
C LEU A 32 -11.49 -4.65 -12.35
N ARG A 33 -11.44 -5.94 -12.01
CA ARG A 33 -10.39 -6.87 -12.47
C ARG A 33 -10.34 -6.93 -14.00
N LYS A 34 -11.49 -7.08 -14.65
CA LYS A 34 -11.59 -7.13 -16.12
C LYS A 34 -11.18 -5.82 -16.77
N ALA A 35 -11.61 -4.67 -16.24
CA ALA A 35 -11.23 -3.36 -16.77
C ALA A 35 -9.71 -3.10 -16.62
N CYS A 36 -9.13 -3.42 -15.46
CA CYS A 36 -7.69 -3.33 -15.23
C CYS A 36 -6.90 -4.30 -16.12
N ALA A 37 -7.38 -5.54 -16.29
CA ALA A 37 -6.74 -6.52 -17.15
C ALA A 37 -6.75 -6.07 -18.62
N ALA A 38 -7.90 -5.62 -19.12
CA ALA A 38 -8.04 -5.11 -20.48
C ALA A 38 -7.06 -3.96 -20.77
N LYS A 39 -6.90 -3.03 -19.82
CA LYS A 39 -6.05 -1.85 -19.99
C LYS A 39 -4.56 -2.11 -19.78
N TYR A 40 -4.20 -2.91 -18.76
CA TYR A 40 -2.81 -3.00 -18.29
C TYR A 40 -2.17 -4.39 -18.41
N GLN A 41 -2.95 -5.45 -18.64
CA GLN A 41 -2.46 -6.84 -18.74
C GLN A 41 -2.90 -7.56 -20.02
N GLN A 42 -3.16 -6.82 -21.11
CA GLN A 42 -3.57 -7.40 -22.40
C GLN A 42 -4.81 -8.31 -22.28
N GLY A 43 -5.73 -7.97 -21.37
CA GLY A 43 -6.96 -8.72 -21.11
C GLY A 43 -6.80 -9.95 -20.20
N LYS A 44 -5.60 -10.29 -19.74
CA LYS A 44 -5.39 -11.46 -18.87
C LYS A 44 -5.71 -11.13 -17.41
N VAL A 45 -6.75 -11.75 -16.87
CA VAL A 45 -7.06 -11.68 -15.44
C VAL A 45 -6.21 -12.73 -14.71
N THR A 46 -5.13 -12.29 -14.09
CA THR A 46 -4.21 -13.17 -13.36
C THR A 46 -4.53 -13.24 -11.87
N PHE A 47 -4.07 -14.31 -11.20
CA PHE A 47 -4.14 -14.41 -9.74
C PHE A 47 -3.39 -13.26 -9.06
N GLY A 48 -2.19 -12.91 -9.57
CA GLY A 48 -1.40 -11.77 -9.08
C GLY A 48 -2.16 -10.44 -9.17
N LEU A 49 -2.84 -10.16 -10.29
CA LEU A 49 -3.69 -8.96 -10.42
C LEU A 49 -4.80 -8.93 -9.38
N THR A 50 -5.43 -10.07 -9.13
CA THR A 50 -6.51 -10.19 -8.15
C THR A 50 -6.01 -9.85 -6.75
N PHE A 51 -4.87 -10.41 -6.36
CA PHE A 51 -4.24 -10.18 -5.07
C PHE A 51 -3.83 -8.71 -4.88
N ALA A 52 -3.20 -8.10 -5.87
CA ALA A 52 -2.79 -6.71 -5.71
C ALA A 52 -3.94 -5.71 -5.75
N LEU A 53 -5.01 -5.99 -6.50
CA LEU A 53 -6.21 -5.15 -6.43
C LEU A 53 -6.85 -5.24 -5.04
N ASP A 54 -6.93 -6.42 -4.44
CA ASP A 54 -7.38 -6.59 -3.05
C ASP A 54 -6.52 -5.74 -2.08
N HIS A 55 -5.19 -5.85 -2.17
CA HIS A 55 -4.28 -5.08 -1.33
C HIS A 55 -4.35 -3.57 -1.59
N ALA A 56 -4.52 -3.16 -2.85
CA ALA A 56 -4.64 -1.76 -3.21
C ALA A 56 -5.93 -1.16 -2.67
N LEU A 57 -7.05 -1.88 -2.75
CA LEU A 57 -8.34 -1.43 -2.21
C LEU A 57 -8.29 -1.29 -0.68
N LYS A 58 -7.65 -2.24 0.03
CA LYS A 58 -7.37 -2.08 1.48
C LYS A 58 -6.54 -0.84 1.77
N SER A 59 -5.47 -0.60 0.99
CA SER A 59 -4.60 0.58 1.15
C SER A 59 -5.31 1.91 0.85
N LEU A 60 -6.30 1.90 -0.05
CA LEU A 60 -7.12 3.06 -0.40
C LEU A 60 -8.28 3.28 0.58
N GLY A 61 -8.58 2.30 1.44
CA GLY A 61 -9.61 2.41 2.48
C GLY A 61 -11.04 2.26 1.97
N VAL A 62 -11.30 1.31 1.08
CA VAL A 62 -12.68 1.02 0.69
C VAL A 62 -13.49 0.62 1.92
N ALA A 63 -14.64 1.28 2.11
CA ALA A 63 -15.48 1.11 3.30
C ALA A 63 -15.88 -0.36 3.55
N CYS A 64 -16.25 -1.10 2.50
CA CYS A 64 -16.67 -2.50 2.61
C CYS A 64 -15.58 -3.47 3.08
N LEU A 65 -14.30 -3.06 3.05
CA LEU A 65 -13.16 -3.86 3.52
C LEU A 65 -12.70 -3.49 4.93
N SER A 66 -13.28 -2.44 5.53
CA SER A 66 -12.93 -2.02 6.88
C SER A 66 -13.86 -2.69 7.90
N PRO A 67 -13.34 -3.47 8.86
CA PRO A 67 -14.14 -4.18 9.86
C PRO A 67 -14.77 -3.26 10.92
N SER A 68 -14.48 -1.96 10.88
CA SER A 68 -14.97 -1.01 11.88
C SER A 68 -15.56 0.22 11.20
N SER A 69 -16.78 0.57 11.56
CA SER A 69 -17.47 1.84 11.22
C SER A 69 -16.77 3.10 11.82
N ARG A 70 -15.47 3.03 12.09
CA ARG A 70 -14.61 4.12 12.55
C ARG A 70 -13.57 4.41 11.47
N GLN A 71 -13.99 4.97 10.35
CA GLN A 71 -13.12 5.84 9.57
C GLN A 71 -13.99 6.72 8.69
N SER A 72 -14.10 7.98 9.12
CA SER A 72 -14.81 9.09 8.50
C SER A 72 -14.04 9.74 7.34
N SER A 73 -12.91 9.18 6.91
CA SER A 73 -12.22 9.66 5.71
C SER A 73 -12.71 8.89 4.48
N SER A 74 -13.85 9.32 3.94
CA SER A 74 -14.28 8.95 2.59
C SER A 74 -13.17 9.34 1.60
N PHE A 75 -12.29 8.41 1.27
CA PHE A 75 -11.32 8.61 0.20
C PHE A 75 -12.09 8.80 -1.10
N ASP A 76 -11.84 9.88 -1.85
CA ASP A 76 -12.59 10.16 -3.08
C ASP A 76 -12.34 9.05 -4.11
N PRO A 77 -13.38 8.37 -4.62
CA PRO A 77 -13.22 7.31 -5.63
C PRO A 77 -12.52 7.81 -6.91
N THR A 78 -12.61 9.11 -7.22
CA THR A 78 -11.92 9.74 -8.35
C THR A 78 -10.41 9.83 -8.11
N LEU A 79 -10.02 10.23 -6.90
CA LEU A 79 -8.62 10.22 -6.47
C LEU A 79 -8.08 8.78 -6.41
N ALA A 80 -8.86 7.83 -5.87
CA ALA A 80 -8.51 6.41 -5.84
C ALA A 80 -8.23 5.84 -7.25
N SER A 81 -9.11 6.15 -8.22
CA SER A 81 -8.91 5.77 -9.62
C SER A 81 -7.62 6.35 -10.20
N SER A 82 -7.33 7.61 -9.89
CA SER A 82 -6.11 8.29 -10.35
C SER A 82 -4.86 7.66 -9.74
N MET A 83 -4.90 7.29 -8.45
CA MET A 83 -3.81 6.58 -7.77
C MET A 83 -3.59 5.17 -8.33
N LEU A 84 -4.65 4.43 -8.65
CA LEU A 84 -4.53 3.12 -9.32
C LEU A 84 -3.91 3.28 -10.71
N GLU A 85 -4.37 4.25 -11.50
CA GLU A 85 -3.80 4.53 -12.81
C GLU A 85 -2.31 4.90 -12.74
N ALA A 86 -1.94 5.78 -11.81
CA ALA A 86 -0.54 6.09 -11.54
C ALA A 86 0.25 4.84 -11.12
N ALA A 87 -0.32 3.98 -10.29
CA ALA A 87 0.32 2.75 -9.83
C ALA A 87 0.57 1.73 -10.96
N PHE A 88 -0.34 1.61 -11.94
CA PHE A 88 -0.17 0.71 -13.08
C PHE A 88 0.81 1.25 -14.14
N THR A 89 0.87 2.57 -14.29
CA THR A 89 1.72 3.25 -15.29
C THR A 89 3.14 3.51 -14.80
N GLN A 90 3.35 3.41 -13.48
CA GLN A 90 4.65 3.55 -12.85
C GLN A 90 5.70 2.62 -13.48
N LYS A 91 6.88 3.16 -13.81
CA LYS A 91 7.99 2.41 -14.44
C LYS A 91 9.09 2.01 -13.45
N THR A 92 9.10 2.62 -12.28
CA THR A 92 10.08 2.40 -11.23
C THR A 92 9.40 2.19 -9.88
N ILE A 93 10.02 1.47 -8.97
CA ILE A 93 9.58 1.36 -7.58
C ILE A 93 10.71 1.85 -6.67
N ARG A 94 10.34 2.52 -5.58
CA ARG A 94 11.26 2.82 -4.49
C ARG A 94 11.13 1.71 -3.46
N ARG A 95 12.18 0.91 -3.27
CA ARG A 95 12.30 0.02 -2.12
C ARG A 95 12.95 0.77 -0.97
N ARG A 96 12.43 0.55 0.24
CA ARG A 96 12.95 1.14 1.46
C ARG A 96 13.16 0.01 2.45
N TYR A 97 14.37 -0.11 2.96
CA TYR A 97 14.74 -1.03 4.02
C TYR A 97 14.95 -0.23 5.29
N LEU A 98 14.35 -0.70 6.38
CA LEU A 98 14.40 -0.06 7.68
C LEU A 98 14.95 -1.07 8.67
N CYS A 99 16.04 -0.70 9.34
CA CYS A 99 16.65 -1.52 10.37
C CYS A 99 16.83 -0.65 11.63
N PRO A 100 16.16 -0.98 12.76
CA PRO A 100 16.45 -0.33 14.03
C PRO A 100 17.85 -0.75 14.49
N LEU A 101 18.65 0.21 14.91
CA LEU A 101 19.97 0.01 15.49
C LEU A 101 19.87 0.20 17.00
N ASP A 102 19.13 -0.70 17.65
CA ASP A 102 18.79 -0.69 19.07
C ASP A 102 19.98 -0.99 19.99
N LEU A 103 20.97 -1.74 19.50
CA LEU A 103 22.20 -2.09 20.23
C LEU A 103 23.41 -1.21 19.88
N ALA A 104 23.25 -0.23 19.00
CA ALA A 104 24.34 0.68 18.66
C ALA A 104 24.51 1.77 19.72
N GLU A 105 25.75 2.21 19.95
CA GLU A 105 26.00 3.47 20.67
C GLU A 105 25.42 4.67 19.90
N GLN A 106 25.60 5.88 20.42
CA GLN A 106 25.17 7.11 19.75
C GLN A 106 25.91 7.29 18.41
N ILE A 107 25.25 6.93 17.31
CA ILE A 107 25.76 7.12 15.96
C ILE A 107 25.31 8.50 15.48
N PRO A 108 26.24 9.42 15.13
CA PRO A 108 25.85 10.71 14.59
C PRO A 108 25.07 10.53 13.27
N PRO A 109 24.09 11.40 12.98
CA PRO A 109 23.38 11.33 11.71
C PRO A 109 24.34 11.40 10.53
N MET A 110 24.24 10.45 9.61
CA MET A 110 25.12 10.36 8.45
C MET A 110 24.40 9.80 7.23
N THR A 111 24.86 10.21 6.06
CA THR A 111 24.36 9.73 4.76
C THR A 111 25.53 9.18 3.97
N PHE A 112 25.36 7.99 3.39
CA PHE A 112 26.35 7.35 2.55
C PHE A 112 25.65 6.65 1.37
N GLY A 113 25.89 7.17 0.16
CA GLY A 113 25.20 6.70 -1.03
C GLY A 113 23.68 6.83 -0.89
N ASN A 114 22.99 5.71 -0.97
CA ASN A 114 21.53 5.61 -0.85
C ASN A 114 21.05 5.19 0.55
N ALA A 115 21.96 5.17 1.51
CA ALA A 115 21.70 4.83 2.89
C ALA A 115 21.88 6.06 3.79
N ARG A 116 21.13 6.10 4.88
CA ARG A 116 21.31 7.07 5.95
C ARG A 116 21.09 6.44 7.32
N VAL A 117 21.83 6.90 8.30
CA VAL A 117 21.58 6.63 9.71
C VAL A 117 21.06 7.92 10.34
N ALA A 118 19.90 7.84 11.00
CA ALA A 118 19.31 8.97 11.69
C ALA A 118 18.40 8.51 12.82
N VAL A 119 18.29 9.32 13.88
CA VAL A 119 17.14 9.25 14.79
C VAL A 119 16.02 10.05 14.15
N LEU A 120 14.84 9.45 14.05
CA LEU A 120 13.68 10.07 13.41
C LEU A 120 12.66 10.47 14.47
N THR A 121 12.10 11.65 14.33
CA THR A 121 10.94 12.06 15.12
C THR A 121 9.71 11.21 14.78
N ALA A 122 8.73 11.16 15.69
CA ALA A 122 7.46 10.48 15.43
C ALA A 122 6.75 11.01 14.17
N ALA A 123 6.87 12.32 13.88
CA ALA A 123 6.32 12.94 12.67
C ALA A 123 7.07 12.51 11.39
N GLU A 124 8.39 12.36 11.44
CA GLU A 124 9.15 11.83 10.30
C GLU A 124 8.85 10.36 10.05
N LEU A 125 8.69 9.57 11.10
CA LEU A 125 8.23 8.17 11.01
C LEU A 125 6.82 8.10 10.42
N ASP A 126 5.94 9.03 10.77
CA ASP A 126 4.58 9.11 10.21
C ASP A 126 4.57 9.19 8.69
N VAL A 127 5.38 10.11 8.16
CA VAL A 127 5.56 10.30 6.72
C VAL A 127 6.31 9.11 6.10
N LEU A 128 7.33 8.59 6.79
CA LEU A 128 8.16 7.49 6.27
C LEU A 128 7.36 6.20 6.12
N PHE A 129 6.49 5.88 7.08
CA PHE A 129 5.68 4.67 7.07
C PHE A 129 4.35 4.83 6.32
N ASP A 130 3.94 6.06 6.03
CA ASP A 130 2.61 6.37 5.48
C ASP A 130 1.53 5.79 6.40
N ARG A 131 1.48 6.31 7.64
CA ARG A 131 0.58 5.84 8.70
C ARG A 131 -0.86 5.77 8.24
N SER A 132 -1.31 6.79 7.51
CA SER A 132 -2.68 6.84 7.00
C SER A 132 -2.99 5.62 6.12
N ARG A 133 -2.08 5.20 5.24
CA ARG A 133 -2.24 3.97 4.46
C ARG A 133 -2.19 2.72 5.34
N LEU A 134 -1.25 2.64 6.27
CA LEU A 134 -1.12 1.48 7.15
C LEU A 134 -2.33 1.31 8.07
N ALA A 135 -2.91 2.40 8.60
CA ALA A 135 -4.10 2.36 9.43
C ALA A 135 -5.35 1.88 8.67
N ARG A 136 -5.42 2.12 7.36
CA ARG A 136 -6.48 1.56 6.49
C ARG A 136 -6.27 0.08 6.23
N TYR A 137 -5.01 -0.31 5.99
CA TYR A 137 -4.66 -1.67 5.63
C TYR A 137 -4.66 -2.63 6.85
N TYR A 138 -4.20 -2.15 8.00
CA TYR A 138 -4.07 -2.85 9.27
C TYR A 138 -4.87 -2.13 10.37
N PRO A 139 -6.21 -2.10 10.29
CA PRO A 139 -7.05 -1.32 11.20
C PRO A 139 -6.96 -1.74 12.67
N ASN A 140 -6.47 -2.96 12.93
CA ASN A 140 -6.33 -3.50 14.28
C ASN A 140 -4.90 -3.38 14.85
N GLN A 141 -3.99 -2.74 14.11
CA GLN A 141 -2.61 -2.52 14.57
C GLN A 141 -2.42 -1.05 14.92
N ASP A 142 -1.92 -0.81 16.12
CA ASP A 142 -1.49 0.53 16.52
C ASP A 142 0.02 0.66 16.36
N LEU A 143 0.45 1.73 15.69
CA LEU A 143 1.85 2.01 15.43
C LEU A 143 2.35 3.04 16.45
N ASN A 144 3.21 2.61 17.36
CA ASN A 144 3.80 3.47 18.39
C ASN A 144 5.05 4.20 17.85
N PHE A 145 4.84 5.31 17.13
CA PHE A 145 5.97 6.09 16.59
C PHE A 145 6.73 6.88 17.64
N ASP A 146 6.11 7.20 18.78
CA ASP A 146 6.84 7.77 19.91
C ASP A 146 7.87 6.76 20.45
N GLY A 147 7.50 5.49 20.57
CA GLY A 147 8.43 4.41 20.87
C GLY A 147 9.53 4.26 19.80
N PHE A 148 9.15 4.25 18.53
CA PHE A 148 10.10 4.09 17.43
C PHE A 148 11.06 5.27 17.26
N SER A 149 10.72 6.45 17.75
CA SER A 149 11.57 7.65 17.71
C SER A 149 12.79 7.56 18.63
N GLN A 150 12.84 6.55 19.49
CA GLN A 150 13.95 6.33 20.42
C GLN A 150 15.12 5.58 19.75
N PHE A 151 14.91 4.95 18.60
CA PHE A 151 15.94 4.18 17.90
C PHE A 151 16.72 5.02 16.89
N HIS A 152 17.99 4.67 16.71
CA HIS A 152 18.71 5.01 15.49
C HIS A 152 18.21 4.10 14.37
N TRP A 153 17.93 4.67 13.20
CA TRP A 153 17.43 3.92 12.05
C TRP A 153 18.48 3.91 10.95
N LEU A 154 18.87 2.72 10.51
CA LEU A 154 19.49 2.55 9.20
C LEU A 154 18.39 2.45 8.15
N ILE A 155 18.40 3.41 7.23
CA ILE A 155 17.41 3.56 6.17
C ILE A 155 18.13 3.46 4.85
N VAL A 156 17.81 2.45 4.05
CA VAL A 156 18.38 2.25 2.72
C VAL A 156 17.27 2.35 1.69
N GLU A 157 17.47 3.15 0.64
CA GLU A 157 16.45 3.37 -0.38
C GLU A 157 16.97 3.10 -1.79
N GLU A 158 16.23 2.34 -2.57
CA GLU A 158 16.65 1.91 -3.90
C GLU A 158 15.56 2.18 -4.93
N GLY A 159 15.90 2.90 -6.00
CA GLY A 159 15.06 3.04 -7.18
C GLY A 159 15.30 1.88 -8.13
N ILE A 160 14.30 1.02 -8.32
CA ILE A 160 14.40 -0.17 -9.16
C ILE A 160 13.43 -0.04 -10.33
N ALA A 161 13.92 -0.22 -11.56
CA ALA A 161 13.06 -0.32 -12.74
C ALA A 161 12.29 -1.63 -12.71
N PHE A 162 11.02 -1.62 -13.15
CA PHE A 162 10.29 -2.87 -13.33
C PHE A 162 10.93 -3.66 -14.49
N ALA A 163 11.63 -4.75 -14.18
CA ALA A 163 12.32 -5.59 -15.17
C ALA A 163 11.36 -6.24 -16.19
N ASP A 164 10.09 -6.42 -15.82
CA ASP A 164 9.05 -7.00 -16.68
C ASP A 164 7.68 -6.34 -16.37
N PRO A 165 6.91 -5.88 -17.39
CA PRO A 165 5.54 -5.39 -17.23
C PRO A 165 4.60 -6.34 -16.47
N LEU A 166 4.81 -7.65 -16.55
CA LEU A 166 3.96 -8.66 -15.90
C LEU A 166 4.28 -8.84 -14.41
N ASN A 167 5.48 -8.43 -13.97
CA ASN A 167 5.93 -8.54 -12.57
C ASN A 167 5.65 -7.27 -11.74
N ARG A 168 4.97 -6.28 -12.33
CA ARG A 168 4.61 -4.99 -11.71
C ARG A 168 3.72 -5.10 -10.47
N ILE A 169 3.10 -6.26 -10.31
CA ILE A 169 2.02 -6.47 -9.35
C ILE A 169 2.50 -7.24 -8.10
N LEU A 170 3.38 -8.22 -8.27
CA LEU A 170 3.90 -9.06 -7.18
C LEU A 170 4.78 -8.31 -6.18
N ILE A 171 5.40 -7.20 -6.60
CA ILE A 171 6.27 -6.40 -5.72
C ILE A 171 5.45 -5.46 -4.82
N LYS A 172 4.25 -5.04 -5.25
CA LYS A 172 3.38 -4.13 -4.46
C LYS A 172 2.67 -4.84 -3.30
N SER A 173 2.52 -6.15 -3.37
CA SER A 173 1.93 -6.95 -2.28
C SER A 173 2.94 -7.44 -1.22
N SER A 174 4.25 -7.26 -1.46
CA SER A 174 5.31 -7.80 -0.59
C SER A 174 5.70 -6.86 0.57
N MET A 175 5.28 -5.59 0.55
CA MET A 175 5.53 -4.64 1.64
C MET A 175 4.33 -4.56 2.57
N PRO A 176 4.09 -5.62 3.34
CA PRO A 176 3.97 -5.37 4.78
C PRO A 176 4.53 -6.46 5.70
N HIS A 177 5.07 -7.56 5.17
CA HIS A 177 5.43 -8.71 6.00
C HIS A 177 6.75 -8.57 6.78
N ALA A 178 7.53 -7.50 6.57
CA ALA A 178 8.87 -7.37 7.15
C ALA A 178 8.94 -6.61 8.50
N LEU A 179 7.81 -6.28 9.13
CA LEU A 179 7.79 -5.56 10.41
C LEU A 179 6.95 -6.20 11.52
N ILE A 180 6.52 -7.46 11.33
CA ILE A 180 5.85 -8.23 12.38
C ILE A 180 6.58 -9.55 12.56
N ALA A 181 7.79 -9.44 13.10
CA ALA A 181 8.46 -10.51 13.81
C ALA A 181 9.56 -9.86 14.66
N GLN A 182 9.17 -9.36 15.82
CA GLN A 182 10.05 -9.27 16.97
C GLN A 182 9.43 -10.16 18.06
N PRO A 183 10.22 -10.91 18.82
CA PRO A 183 10.14 -10.81 20.27
C PRO A 183 10.71 -9.45 20.73
#